data_AF-A0A953NVU1-F1
#
_entry.id   AF-A0A953NVU1-F1
#
_cell.length_a   1.000
_cell.length_b   1.000
_cell.length_c   1.000
_cell.angle_alpha   90.00
_cell.angle_beta   90.00
_cell.angle_gamma   90.00
#
_symmetry.space_group_name_H-M   'P 1'
#
loop_
_entity.id
_entity.type
_entity.pdbx_description
1 polymer ?
#
loop_
_entity_poly.entity_id
_entity_poly.type
_entity_poly.pdbx_seq_one_letter_code
_entity_poly.pdbx_strand_id
1 'polypeptide(L)'
;MPLWNVDRERLKLAVEGDNDGLRVPLPFHDRAQFLRFVADLEHTLLWEGITDAEVVQIGPGTDGWSGNAERFMDYMKNGGTENGWFKYGAWKPGSDTDFVIFSDQALVQAMQVMEKNPQIDRKYRLFMNGEAPTSANEKSGRPGFANAPLGAKLLELALRWNAEIYGSPNPEAGGFDFKLNADIDLTLLSKALTVYRGPDAALREQGRKG
;
A
#
# COMPACT_ATOMS: atom_id res chain seq x y z
N MET A 1 20.36 -13.14 0.20
CA MET A 1 19.35 -13.29 1.27
C MET A 1 18.39 -14.40 0.87
N PRO A 2 17.97 -15.29 1.77
CA PRO A 2 17.03 -16.33 1.39
C PRO A 2 15.72 -15.65 0.93
N LEU A 3 15.28 -16.01 -0.27
CA LEU A 3 13.96 -15.65 -0.78
C LEU A 3 12.94 -16.08 0.27
N TRP A 4 12.24 -15.10 0.82
CA TRP A 4 10.98 -15.21 1.55
C TRP A 4 10.27 -16.54 1.25
N ASN A 5 10.28 -17.47 2.21
CA ASN A 5 9.48 -18.69 2.13
C ASN A 5 8.01 -18.28 2.29
N VAL A 6 7.40 -17.83 1.20
CA VAL A 6 5.95 -17.70 1.09
C VAL A 6 5.43 -19.11 0.88
N ASP A 7 5.11 -19.78 1.99
CA ASP A 7 4.49 -21.09 1.96
C ASP A 7 2.99 -21.00 1.61
N ARG A 8 2.38 -22.17 1.42
CA ARG A 8 0.96 -22.29 1.09
C ARG A 8 0.04 -21.63 2.11
N GLU A 9 0.40 -21.68 3.40
CA GLU A 9 -0.42 -21.09 4.46
C GLU A 9 -0.37 -19.56 4.41
N ARG A 10 0.79 -18.97 4.11
CA ARG A 10 0.90 -17.52 3.89
C ARG A 10 0.10 -17.04 2.69
N LEU A 11 0.10 -17.80 1.60
CA LEU A 11 -0.69 -17.50 0.40
C LEU A 11 -2.18 -17.58 0.70
N LYS A 12 -2.61 -18.63 1.41
CA LYS A 12 -3.99 -18.78 1.84
C LYS A 12 -4.43 -17.62 2.73
N LEU A 13 -3.61 -17.24 3.70
CA LEU A 13 -3.91 -16.12 4.61
C LEU A 13 -3.96 -14.76 3.87
N ALA A 14 -3.22 -14.58 2.78
CA ALA A 14 -3.30 -13.38 1.96
C ALA A 14 -4.58 -13.34 1.08
N VAL A 15 -4.98 -14.47 0.53
CA VAL A 15 -6.12 -14.57 -0.40
C VAL A 15 -7.45 -14.71 0.34
N GLU A 16 -7.53 -15.69 1.23
CA GLU A 16 -8.77 -16.12 1.88
C GLU A 16 -8.98 -15.43 3.24
N GLY A 17 -7.89 -15.04 3.90
CA GLY A 17 -7.92 -14.49 5.24
C GLY A 17 -7.86 -15.55 6.34
N ASP A 18 -7.81 -15.10 7.59
CA ASP A 18 -7.87 -15.97 8.76
C ASP A 18 -9.31 -16.32 9.16
N ASN A 19 -9.48 -16.96 10.33
CA ASN A 19 -10.79 -17.35 10.86
C ASN A 19 -11.73 -16.16 11.13
N ASP A 20 -11.19 -14.94 11.25
CA ASP A 20 -11.97 -13.71 11.41
C ASP A 20 -12.22 -13.01 10.06
N GLY A 21 -11.74 -13.61 8.96
CA GLY A 21 -11.78 -13.04 7.61
C GLY A 21 -10.71 -11.98 7.36
N LEU A 22 -9.74 -11.80 8.27
CA LEU A 22 -8.66 -10.83 8.08
C LEU A 22 -7.63 -11.38 7.10
N ARG A 23 -7.49 -10.72 5.95
CA ARG A 23 -6.41 -11.00 5.00
C ARG A 23 -5.12 -10.33 5.47
N VAL A 24 -4.01 -11.07 5.42
CA VAL A 24 -2.67 -10.55 5.77
C VAL A 24 -1.81 -10.47 4.51
N PRO A 25 -1.49 -9.25 4.06
CA PRO A 25 -0.70 -9.04 2.85
C PRO A 25 0.65 -9.76 2.90
N LEU A 26 1.13 -10.23 1.75
CA LEU A 26 2.32 -11.07 1.64
C LEU A 26 3.65 -10.43 2.07
N PRO A 27 3.84 -9.09 2.00
CA PRO A 27 5.01 -8.44 2.58
C PRO A 27 5.12 -8.68 4.09
N PHE A 28 3.99 -8.81 4.80
CA PHE A 28 4.02 -9.04 6.24
C PHE A 28 4.25 -10.52 6.53
N HIS A 29 5.07 -10.80 7.55
CA HIS A 29 5.36 -12.16 7.98
C HIS A 29 4.12 -12.84 8.60
N ASP A 30 3.39 -12.10 9.43
CA ASP A 30 2.26 -12.62 10.20
C ASP A 30 1.21 -11.53 10.50
N ARG A 31 0.10 -11.95 11.11
CA ARG A 31 -1.00 -11.07 11.53
C ARG A 31 -0.53 -10.01 12.53
N ALA A 32 0.37 -10.36 13.45
CA ALA A 32 0.81 -9.42 14.47
C ALA A 32 1.62 -8.27 13.87
N GLN A 33 2.50 -8.56 12.90
CA GLN A 33 3.24 -7.55 12.15
C GLN A 33 2.30 -6.67 11.33
N PHE A 34 1.32 -7.26 10.65
CA PHE A 34 0.34 -6.48 9.90
C PHE A 34 -0.49 -5.56 10.79
N LEU A 35 -0.95 -6.02 11.95
CA LEU A 35 -1.72 -5.18 12.88
C LEU A 35 -0.88 -4.04 13.46
N ARG A 36 0.43 -4.22 13.65
CA ARG A 36 1.32 -3.09 14.01
C ARG A 36 1.37 -2.04 12.90
N PHE A 37 1.47 -2.47 11.64
CA PHE A 37 1.42 -1.56 10.50
C PHE A 37 0.10 -0.78 10.45
N VAL A 38 -1.04 -1.47 10.65
CA VAL A 38 -2.36 -0.83 10.71
C VAL A 38 -2.43 0.20 11.83
N ALA A 39 -1.94 -0.12 13.02
CA ALA A 39 -1.93 0.81 14.16
C ALA A 39 -1.03 2.03 13.91
N ASP A 40 0.13 1.83 13.30
CA ASP A 40 1.03 2.92 12.92
C ASP A 40 0.40 3.83 11.86
N LEU A 41 -0.26 3.25 10.86
CA LEU A 41 -0.98 3.98 9.82
C LEU A 41 -2.15 4.79 10.40
N GLU A 42 -2.95 4.18 11.26
CA GLU A 42 -4.03 4.86 12.00
C GLU A 42 -3.48 6.05 12.78
N HIS A 43 -2.42 5.84 13.57
CA HIS A 43 -1.80 6.90 14.34
C HIS A 43 -1.31 8.04 13.43
N THR A 44 -0.66 7.73 12.32
CA THR A 44 -0.22 8.73 11.34
C THR A 44 -1.38 9.55 10.77
N LEU A 45 -2.49 8.92 10.39
CA LEU A 45 -3.66 9.60 9.85
C LEU A 45 -4.32 10.50 10.90
N LEU A 46 -4.56 9.97 12.11
CA LEU A 46 -5.21 10.71 13.20
C LEU A 46 -4.34 11.87 13.70
N TRP A 47 -3.02 11.70 13.75
CA TRP A 47 -2.08 12.76 14.12
C TRP A 47 -2.18 13.96 13.18
N GLU A 48 -2.40 13.72 11.89
CA GLU A 48 -2.58 14.74 10.86
C GLU A 48 -4.03 15.25 10.74
N GLY A 49 -4.90 14.84 11.67
CA GLY A 49 -6.31 15.24 11.72
C GLY A 49 -7.17 14.62 10.61
N ILE A 50 -6.72 13.50 10.03
CA ILE A 50 -7.42 12.80 8.96
C ILE A 50 -8.29 11.70 9.55
N THR A 51 -9.60 11.93 9.57
CA THR A 51 -10.62 11.06 10.17
C THR A 51 -11.52 10.39 9.13
N ASP A 52 -11.54 10.90 7.91
CA ASP A 52 -12.38 10.41 6.81
C ASP A 52 -11.67 9.41 5.87
N ALA A 53 -10.43 9.02 6.18
CA ALA A 53 -9.64 8.16 5.32
C ALA A 53 -10.19 6.73 5.27
N GLU A 54 -10.31 6.20 4.06
CA GLU A 54 -10.28 4.76 3.80
C GLU A 54 -8.96 4.40 3.13
N VAL A 55 -8.19 3.50 3.73
CA VAL A 55 -6.95 3.02 3.13
C VAL A 55 -7.15 1.62 2.60
N VAL A 56 -6.95 1.49 1.30
CA VAL A 56 -7.06 0.26 0.56
C VAL A 56 -5.68 -0.10 0.09
N GLN A 57 -5.20 -1.30 0.42
CA GLN A 57 -4.01 -1.78 -0.23
C GLN A 57 -4.36 -2.23 -1.65
N ILE A 58 -3.58 -1.76 -2.60
CA ILE A 58 -3.65 -2.14 -3.99
C ILE A 58 -2.33 -2.77 -4.42
N GLY A 59 -2.32 -3.34 -5.62
CA GLY A 59 -1.06 -3.78 -6.18
C GLY A 59 -0.59 -5.14 -5.64
N PRO A 60 0.65 -5.53 -5.95
CA PRO A 60 1.10 -6.90 -5.83
C PRO A 60 1.14 -7.49 -4.42
N GLY A 61 1.19 -6.66 -3.39
CA GLY A 61 1.33 -7.13 -2.01
C GLY A 61 0.05 -7.67 -1.37
N THR A 62 -1.14 -7.38 -1.91
CA THR A 62 -2.43 -7.64 -1.23
C THR A 62 -3.03 -8.97 -1.65
N ASP A 63 -3.14 -9.10 -2.96
CA ASP A 63 -3.75 -10.15 -3.76
C ASP A 63 -2.91 -10.39 -5.04
N GLY A 64 -1.84 -9.61 -5.24
CA GLY A 64 -1.23 -9.46 -6.53
C GLY A 64 -2.04 -8.48 -7.38
N TRP A 65 -1.47 -7.39 -7.88
CA TRP A 65 -2.05 -6.77 -9.07
C TRP A 65 -2.21 -7.85 -10.14
N SER A 66 -3.43 -8.10 -10.61
CA SER A 66 -3.86 -9.25 -11.45
C SER A 66 -4.21 -10.57 -10.74
N GLY A 67 -4.41 -10.62 -9.42
CA GLY A 67 -4.76 -11.86 -8.70
C GLY A 67 -3.59 -12.85 -8.66
N ASN A 68 -2.37 -12.38 -8.47
CA ASN A 68 -1.18 -13.24 -8.55
C ASN A 68 -1.12 -14.28 -7.45
N ALA A 69 -1.65 -14.01 -6.26
CA ALA A 69 -1.71 -15.02 -5.21
C ALA A 69 -2.72 -16.13 -5.56
N GLU A 70 -3.91 -15.77 -6.08
CA GLU A 70 -4.88 -16.74 -6.62
C GLU A 70 -4.30 -17.51 -7.81
N ARG A 71 -3.68 -16.82 -8.78
CA ARG A 71 -3.04 -17.44 -9.94
C ARG A 71 -1.87 -18.34 -9.56
N PHE A 72 -1.12 -18.00 -8.51
CA PHE A 72 -0.10 -18.87 -7.95
C PHE A 72 -0.74 -20.13 -7.38
N MET A 73 -1.78 -19.98 -6.57
CA MET A 73 -2.50 -21.13 -6.00
C MET A 73 -3.09 -22.04 -7.09
N ASP A 74 -3.66 -21.46 -8.15
CA ASP A 74 -4.15 -22.19 -9.32
C ASP A 74 -3.01 -22.84 -10.11
N TYR A 75 -1.90 -22.14 -10.32
CA TYR A 75 -0.71 -22.69 -10.98
C TYR A 75 -0.16 -23.91 -10.22
N MET A 76 -0.06 -23.82 -8.89
CA MET A 76 0.36 -24.93 -8.04
C MET A 76 -0.64 -26.09 -8.07
N LYS A 77 -1.94 -25.81 -8.06
CA LYS A 77 -3.01 -26.82 -8.21
C LYS A 77 -2.92 -27.58 -9.53
N ASN A 78 -2.41 -26.94 -10.59
CA ASN A 78 -2.22 -27.53 -11.92
C ASN A 78 -0.82 -28.16 -12.14
N GLY A 79 -0.08 -28.46 -11.06
CA GLY A 79 1.22 -29.15 -11.13
C GLY A 79 2.42 -28.24 -11.33
N GLY A 80 2.23 -26.92 -11.18
CA GLY A 80 3.31 -25.95 -11.14
C GLY A 80 4.26 -26.13 -9.96
N THR A 81 5.43 -25.48 -10.01
CA THR A 81 6.40 -25.45 -8.92
C THR A 81 6.74 -24.01 -8.52
N GLU A 82 7.02 -23.76 -7.25
CA GLU A 82 7.36 -22.41 -6.75
C GLU A 82 8.49 -21.77 -7.58
N ASN A 83 9.55 -22.54 -7.85
CA ASN A 83 10.65 -22.13 -8.71
C ASN A 83 10.19 -21.79 -10.14
N GLY A 84 9.25 -22.54 -10.70
CA GLY A 84 8.67 -22.26 -12.02
C GLY A 84 7.90 -20.94 -12.02
N TRP A 85 7.11 -20.67 -10.99
CA TRP A 85 6.38 -19.41 -10.90
C TRP A 85 7.29 -18.21 -10.71
N PHE A 86 8.15 -18.21 -9.69
CA PHE A 86 8.96 -17.04 -9.35
C PHE A 86 10.08 -16.75 -10.35
N LYS A 87 10.48 -17.74 -11.17
CA LYS A 87 11.46 -17.56 -12.24
C LYS A 87 10.87 -16.91 -13.50
N TYR A 88 9.60 -17.14 -13.80
CA TYR A 88 8.97 -16.72 -15.07
C TYR A 88 7.79 -15.74 -14.88
N GLY A 89 7.29 -15.57 -13.67
CA GLY A 89 6.19 -14.67 -13.33
C GLY A 89 6.64 -13.21 -13.16
N ALA A 90 5.71 -12.28 -13.41
CA ALA A 90 5.92 -10.84 -13.24
C ALA A 90 5.88 -10.38 -11.77
N TRP A 91 5.55 -11.27 -10.84
CA TRP A 91 5.33 -10.98 -9.43
C TRP A 91 6.25 -11.81 -8.53
N LYS A 92 6.76 -11.19 -7.46
CA LYS A 92 7.59 -11.84 -6.44
C LYS A 92 7.15 -11.41 -5.03
N PRO A 93 7.41 -12.18 -3.98
CA PRO A 93 7.09 -11.80 -2.60
C PRO A 93 7.73 -10.48 -2.15
N GLY A 94 8.89 -10.15 -2.72
CA GLY A 94 9.59 -8.88 -2.49
C GLY A 94 9.15 -7.75 -3.41
N SER A 95 8.04 -7.89 -4.14
CA SER A 95 7.48 -6.80 -4.95
C SER A 95 6.99 -5.65 -4.06
N ASP A 96 6.85 -4.49 -4.70
CA ASP A 96 6.27 -3.27 -4.16
C ASP A 96 4.88 -3.49 -3.53
N THR A 97 4.59 -2.66 -2.53
CA THR A 97 3.33 -2.66 -1.81
C THR A 97 2.69 -1.30 -1.92
N ASP A 98 1.64 -1.20 -2.73
CA ASP A 98 0.94 0.05 -2.95
C ASP A 98 -0.26 0.16 -2.00
N PHE A 99 -0.48 1.35 -1.44
CA PHE A 99 -1.67 1.69 -0.68
C PHE A 99 -2.33 2.90 -1.31
N VAL A 100 -3.64 2.93 -1.31
CA VAL A 100 -4.42 4.08 -1.74
C VAL A 100 -5.26 4.57 -0.58
N ILE A 101 -5.15 5.86 -0.33
CA ILE A 101 -5.86 6.59 0.69
C ILE A 101 -6.96 7.36 -0.02
N PHE A 102 -8.21 7.04 0.29
CA PHE A 102 -9.37 7.80 -0.12
C PHE A 102 -9.76 8.76 1.00
N SER A 103 -9.54 10.05 0.82
CA SER A 103 -9.83 11.07 1.82
C SER A 103 -9.99 12.45 1.19
N ASP A 104 -11.07 13.15 1.55
CA ASP A 104 -11.30 14.53 1.12
C ASP A 104 -10.43 15.48 1.95
N GLN A 105 -10.26 15.20 3.25
CA GLN A 105 -9.41 15.99 4.15
C GLN A 105 -7.95 15.99 3.69
N ALA A 106 -7.40 14.82 3.35
CA ALA A 106 -6.04 14.70 2.84
C ALA A 106 -5.86 15.36 1.46
N LEU A 107 -6.89 15.30 0.60
CA LEU A 107 -6.89 16.01 -0.68
C LEU A 107 -6.81 17.52 -0.49
N VAL A 108 -7.56 18.08 0.45
CA VAL A 108 -7.50 19.51 0.77
C VAL A 108 -6.10 19.89 1.26
N GLN A 109 -5.49 19.12 2.17
CA GLN A 109 -4.12 19.38 2.61
C GLN A 109 -3.12 19.37 1.44
N ALA A 110 -3.22 18.39 0.55
CA ALA A 110 -2.35 18.30 -0.62
C ALA A 110 -2.54 19.48 -1.58
N MET A 111 -3.79 19.89 -1.84
CA MET A 111 -4.11 21.06 -2.69
C MET A 111 -3.54 22.37 -2.14
N GLN A 112 -3.62 22.60 -0.82
CA GLN A 112 -3.07 23.80 -0.18
C GLN A 112 -1.55 23.93 -0.36
N VAL A 113 -0.82 22.81 -0.42
CA VAL A 113 0.62 22.80 -0.71
C VAL A 113 0.90 23.15 -2.17
N MET A 114 0.05 22.70 -3.11
CA MET A 114 0.20 23.01 -4.53
C MET A 114 -0.07 24.47 -4.86
N GLU A 115 -1.06 25.09 -4.22
CA GLU A 115 -1.32 26.52 -4.40
C GLU A 115 -0.08 27.35 -4.07
N LYS A 116 0.71 26.89 -3.09
CA LYS A 116 1.98 27.49 -2.69
C LYS A 116 3.17 27.04 -3.56
N ASN A 117 3.01 25.98 -4.37
CA ASN A 117 4.07 25.33 -5.15
C ASN A 117 3.55 24.89 -6.54
N PRO A 118 3.37 25.81 -7.51
CA PRO A 118 2.78 25.51 -8.83
C PRO A 118 3.64 24.59 -9.72
N GLN A 119 4.86 24.26 -9.30
CA GLN A 119 5.82 23.39 -9.99
C GLN A 119 5.50 21.88 -9.79
N ILE A 120 4.56 21.55 -8.89
CA ILE A 120 4.12 20.18 -8.59
C ILE A 120 3.14 19.71 -9.66
N ASP A 121 3.53 18.68 -10.43
CA ASP A 121 2.64 18.00 -11.38
C ASP A 121 1.42 17.41 -10.66
N ARG A 122 0.23 17.92 -11.01
CA ARG A 122 -1.03 17.59 -10.34
C ARG A 122 -1.41 16.11 -10.44
N LYS A 123 -0.96 15.40 -11.48
CA LYS A 123 -1.48 14.07 -11.83
C LYS A 123 -0.62 12.91 -11.33
N TYR A 124 0.70 13.08 -11.22
CA TYR A 124 1.60 12.00 -10.79
C TYR A 124 2.20 12.22 -9.40
N ARG A 125 2.42 13.47 -8.98
CA ARG A 125 3.15 13.77 -7.75
C ARG A 125 2.25 13.86 -6.53
N LEU A 126 0.94 14.12 -6.66
CA LEU A 126 -0.01 14.13 -5.54
C LEU A 126 -0.41 12.75 -5.05
N PHE A 127 -0.18 11.73 -5.87
CA PHE A 127 -0.77 10.43 -5.68
C PHE A 127 0.28 9.35 -5.46
N MET A 128 1.51 9.71 -5.10
CA MET A 128 2.57 8.78 -4.68
C MET A 128 3.46 9.48 -3.67
N ASN A 129 3.90 8.79 -2.63
CA ASN A 129 5.00 9.26 -1.79
C ASN A 129 6.31 8.91 -2.52
N GLY A 130 6.70 9.75 -3.47
CA GLY A 130 7.87 9.50 -4.33
C GLY A 130 9.15 9.14 -3.55
N GLU A 131 10.09 8.48 -4.24
CA GLU A 131 11.41 8.13 -3.70
C GLU A 131 12.07 9.32 -2.99
N ALA A 132 12.71 9.06 -1.84
CA ALA A 132 13.61 10.03 -1.23
C ALA A 132 14.64 10.49 -2.28
N PRO A 133 14.94 11.79 -2.38
CA PRO A 133 15.87 12.29 -3.39
C PRO A 133 17.22 11.59 -3.24
N THR A 134 17.58 10.77 -4.23
CA THR A 134 18.95 10.28 -4.41
C THR A 134 19.76 11.37 -5.11
N SER A 135 21.09 11.34 -5.00
CA SER A 135 21.99 12.29 -5.69
C SER A 135 21.80 12.33 -7.21
N ALA A 136 21.20 11.30 -7.81
CA ALA A 136 20.81 11.27 -9.23
C ALA A 136 19.48 12.01 -9.51
N ASN A 137 18.58 12.12 -8.52
CA ASN A 137 17.28 12.79 -8.60
C ASN A 137 17.32 14.26 -8.14
N GLU A 138 18.45 14.76 -7.64
CA GLU A 138 18.66 16.17 -7.22
C GLU A 138 18.34 17.19 -8.32
N LYS A 139 18.54 16.84 -9.60
CA LYS A 139 18.22 17.72 -10.73
C LYS A 139 16.72 17.84 -11.04
N SER A 140 15.90 16.92 -10.54
CA SER A 140 14.46 16.96 -10.78
C SER A 140 13.67 17.71 -9.72
N GLY A 141 14.30 18.05 -8.58
CA GLY A 141 13.85 18.91 -7.46
C GLY A 141 12.38 19.33 -7.43
N ARG A 142 11.44 18.39 -7.59
CA ARG A 142 10.03 18.74 -7.71
C ARG A 142 9.25 17.99 -6.64
N PRO A 143 8.65 18.72 -5.70
CA PRO A 143 7.96 18.13 -4.58
C PRO A 143 6.65 17.49 -5.00
N GLY A 144 6.16 16.50 -4.25
CA GLY A 144 4.88 15.84 -4.47
C GLY A 144 4.06 15.77 -3.18
N PHE A 145 3.22 14.75 -3.04
CA PHE A 145 2.42 14.45 -1.85
C PHE A 145 3.29 14.37 -0.59
N ALA A 146 4.53 13.91 -0.74
CA ALA A 146 5.54 13.91 0.33
C ALA A 146 5.78 15.28 0.98
N ASN A 147 5.38 16.40 0.37
CA ASN A 147 5.46 17.74 0.96
C ASN A 147 4.18 18.20 1.66
N ALA A 148 3.07 17.47 1.49
CA ALA A 148 1.91 17.63 2.35
C ALA A 148 2.23 17.06 3.74
N PRO A 149 1.67 17.63 4.83
CA PRO A 149 1.90 17.12 6.19
C PRO A 149 1.70 15.61 6.30
N LEU A 150 0.56 15.10 5.81
CA LEU A 150 0.31 13.66 5.75
C LEU A 150 1.31 12.89 4.89
N GLY A 151 1.61 13.35 3.67
CA GLY A 151 2.49 12.59 2.78
C GLY A 151 3.94 12.51 3.27
N ALA A 152 4.43 13.53 3.98
CA ALA A 152 5.73 13.47 4.65
C ALA A 152 5.77 12.35 5.72
N LYS A 153 4.71 12.26 6.53
CA LYS A 153 4.58 11.23 7.57
C LYS A 153 4.41 9.84 7.00
N LEU A 154 3.69 9.70 5.89
CA LEU A 154 3.56 8.43 5.18
C LEU A 154 4.88 8.00 4.53
N LEU A 155 5.71 8.93 4.06
CA LEU A 155 7.07 8.61 3.61
C LEU A 155 7.94 8.11 4.77
N GLU A 156 7.92 8.78 5.93
CA GLU A 156 8.62 8.31 7.14
C GLU A 156 8.15 6.90 7.55
N LEU A 157 6.83 6.66 7.50
CA LEU A 157 6.23 5.36 7.77
C LEU A 157 6.71 4.30 6.77
N ALA A 158 6.66 4.60 5.47
CA ALA A 158 7.10 3.70 4.40
C ALA A 158 8.58 3.32 4.56
N LEU A 159 9.47 4.28 4.82
CA LEU A 159 10.90 4.02 5.01
C LEU A 159 11.15 3.09 6.21
N ARG A 160 10.42 3.29 7.31
CA ARG A 160 10.54 2.43 8.50
C ARG A 160 10.06 1.01 8.20
N TRP A 161 8.90 0.86 7.58
CA TRP A 161 8.35 -0.45 7.23
C TRP A 161 9.16 -1.15 6.13
N ASN A 162 9.73 -0.41 5.19
CA ASN A 162 10.68 -0.95 4.22
C ASN A 162 11.90 -1.56 4.91
N ALA A 163 12.46 -0.87 5.90
CA ALA A 163 13.60 -1.38 6.66
C ALA A 163 13.22 -2.64 7.47
N GLU A 164 12.03 -2.66 8.08
CA GLU A 164 11.54 -3.83 8.84
C GLU A 164 11.26 -5.04 7.93
N ILE A 165 10.60 -4.83 6.80
CA ILE A 165 10.15 -5.87 5.88
C ILE A 165 11.32 -6.31 5.01
N TYR A 166 11.90 -5.40 4.24
CA TYR A 166 12.88 -5.72 3.21
C TYR A 166 14.35 -5.59 3.68
N GLY A 167 14.60 -5.19 4.93
CA GLY A 167 15.94 -5.00 5.47
C GLY A 167 16.68 -3.75 4.97
N SER A 168 16.00 -2.88 4.19
CA SER A 168 16.53 -1.62 3.69
C SER A 168 15.39 -0.58 3.60
N PRO A 169 15.61 0.68 4.00
CA PRO A 169 14.59 1.73 3.86
C PRO A 169 14.25 2.05 2.39
N ASN A 170 15.19 1.78 1.46
CA ASN A 170 15.02 1.94 0.02
C ASN A 170 15.36 0.61 -0.68
N PRO A 171 14.42 -0.35 -0.74
CA PRO A 171 14.66 -1.63 -1.39
C PRO A 171 14.72 -1.47 -2.92
N GLU A 172 15.64 -2.17 -3.58
CA GLU A 172 15.80 -2.12 -5.04
C GLU A 172 14.60 -2.67 -5.81
N ALA A 173 13.79 -3.51 -5.17
CA ALA A 173 12.63 -4.19 -5.77
C ALA A 173 11.30 -3.44 -5.58
N GLY A 174 11.35 -2.19 -5.12
CA GLY A 174 10.17 -1.40 -4.75
C GLY A 174 9.73 -1.71 -3.31
N GLY A 175 9.23 -0.68 -2.62
CA GLY A 175 8.84 -0.73 -1.22
C GLY A 175 7.37 -0.38 -1.02
N PHE A 176 7.05 0.16 0.16
CA PHE A 176 5.74 0.70 0.48
C PHE A 176 5.55 2.06 -0.25
N ASP A 177 4.52 2.16 -1.08
CA ASP A 177 4.09 3.40 -1.75
C ASP A 177 2.66 3.75 -1.30
N PHE A 178 2.40 5.03 -1.03
CA PHE A 178 1.11 5.56 -0.64
C PHE A 178 0.60 6.56 -1.66
N LYS A 179 -0.61 6.29 -2.15
CA LYS A 179 -1.30 7.03 -3.18
C LYS A 179 -2.52 7.71 -2.61
N LEU A 180 -2.76 8.97 -2.93
CA LEU A 180 -3.97 9.67 -2.51
C LEU A 180 -5.00 9.62 -3.64
N ASN A 181 -6.27 9.32 -3.37
CA ASN A 181 -7.40 9.39 -4.32
C ASN A 181 -7.08 8.94 -5.75
N ALA A 182 -6.28 7.88 -5.90
CA ALA A 182 -5.83 7.44 -7.21
C ALA A 182 -7.03 7.00 -8.04
N ASP A 183 -7.03 7.34 -9.34
CA ASP A 183 -8.06 6.92 -10.29
C ASP A 183 -7.93 5.42 -10.53
N ILE A 184 -8.67 4.65 -9.73
CA ILE A 184 -8.64 3.19 -9.74
C ILE A 184 -9.98 2.69 -10.24
N ASP A 185 -9.91 1.70 -11.13
CA ASP A 185 -11.07 0.97 -11.60
C ASP A 185 -11.88 0.45 -10.40
N LEU A 186 -13.14 0.88 -10.30
CA LEU A 186 -14.07 0.51 -9.22
C LEU A 186 -14.28 -1.00 -9.10
N THR A 187 -14.11 -1.75 -10.19
CA THR A 187 -14.18 -3.22 -10.16
C THR A 187 -13.00 -3.84 -9.41
N LEU A 188 -11.83 -3.19 -9.41
CA LEU A 188 -10.65 -3.61 -8.66
C LEU A 188 -10.79 -3.27 -7.17
N LEU A 189 -11.38 -2.12 -6.84
CA LEU A 189 -11.63 -1.74 -5.44
C LEU A 189 -12.54 -2.73 -4.72
N SER A 190 -13.48 -3.36 -5.42
CA SER A 190 -14.36 -4.38 -4.83
C SER A 190 -13.66 -5.64 -4.33
N LYS A 191 -12.41 -5.89 -4.77
CA LYS A 191 -11.60 -7.06 -4.38
C LYS A 191 -10.43 -6.71 -3.48
N ALA A 192 -10.02 -5.44 -3.52
CA ALA A 192 -8.90 -4.93 -2.75
C ALA A 192 -9.14 -5.07 -1.23
N LEU A 193 -8.05 -5.09 -0.46
CA LEU A 193 -8.13 -5.14 1.00
C LEU A 193 -8.25 -3.72 1.55
N THR A 194 -9.39 -3.40 2.16
CA THR A 194 -9.48 -2.26 3.06
C THR A 194 -8.63 -2.57 4.30
N VAL A 195 -7.51 -1.88 4.45
CA VAL A 195 -6.55 -2.04 5.54
C VAL A 195 -6.91 -1.18 6.73
N TYR A 196 -7.49 -0.01 6.48
CA TYR A 196 -7.94 0.91 7.51
C TYR A 196 -9.19 1.66 7.04
N ARG A 197 -10.09 1.93 7.98
CA ARG A 197 -11.21 2.84 7.78
C ARG A 197 -11.33 3.76 8.98
N GLY A 198 -11.25 5.05 8.72
CA GLY A 198 -11.35 6.09 9.72
C GLY A 198 -12.75 6.19 10.33
N PRO A 199 -12.86 6.83 11.50
CA PRO A 199 -14.11 6.93 12.25
C PRO A 199 -15.22 7.62 11.43
N ASP A 200 -14.89 8.65 10.65
CA ASP A 200 -15.90 9.38 9.87
C ASP A 200 -16.26 8.66 8.56
N ALA A 201 -15.34 7.85 8.02
CA ALA A 201 -15.62 6.99 6.87
C ALA A 201 -16.62 5.87 7.24
N ALA A 202 -16.49 5.28 8.43
CA ALA A 202 -17.39 4.23 8.92
C ALA A 202 -18.84 4.72 9.10
N LEU A 203 -19.02 5.97 9.54
CA LEU A 203 -20.35 6.58 9.74
C LEU A 203 -21.10 6.80 8.42
N ARG A 204 -20.40 7.14 7.32
CA ARG A 204 -21.01 7.35 5.99
C ARG A 204 -21.64 6.07 5.42
N GLU A 205 -21.12 4.89 5.75
CA GLU A 205 -21.69 3.61 5.28
C GLU A 205 -22.95 3.23 6.06
N GLN A 206 -23.00 3.50 7.36
CA GLN A 206 -24.18 3.22 8.20
C GLN A 206 -25.38 4.08 7.79
N GLY A 207 -25.16 5.36 7.44
CA GLY A 207 -26.21 6.23 6.92
C GLY A 207 -26.68 5.91 5.49
N ARG A 208 -25.96 5.04 4.77
CA ARG A 208 -26.34 4.59 3.41
C ARG A 208 -27.20 3.33 3.40
N LYS A 209 -27.31 2.65 4.54
CA LYS A 209 -28.09 1.41 4.74
C LYS A 209 -29.36 1.63 5.60
N GLY A 210 -29.66 2.87 5.99
CA GLY A 210 -30.91 3.27 6.65
C GLY A 210 -31.81 4.04 5.70
#